data_AF-A0A522C8S3-F1
#
_entry.id   AF-A0A522C8S3-F1
#
_cell.length_a   1.000
_cell.length_b   1.000
_cell.length_c   1.000
_cell.angle_alpha   90.00
_cell.angle_beta   90.00
_cell.angle_gamma   90.00
#
_symmetry.space_group_name_H-M   'P 1'
#
loop_
_entity.id
_entity.type
_entity.pdbx_description
1 polymer ?
#
loop_
_entity_poly.entity_id
_entity_poly.type
_entity_poly.pdbx_seq_one_letter_code
_entity_poly.pdbx_strand_id
1 'polypeptide(L)' 'MHKKTDSKILSRDSYVLRIYRRDREAPEKIAGTIEIVEGGGKISFTNFDELKNILTQKGHPDSFKG' A
#
# COMPACT_ATOMS: atom_id res chain seq x y z
N MET A 1 -37.35 -19.88 1.12
CA MET A 1 -36.60 -18.68 1.59
C MET A 1 -35.14 -18.85 1.19
N HIS A 2 -34.69 -18.15 0.15
CA HIS A 2 -33.30 -18.21 -0.32
C HIS A 2 -32.43 -17.27 0.50
N LYS A 3 -31.46 -17.82 1.26
CA LYS A 3 -30.41 -17.04 1.91
C LYS A 3 -29.51 -16.48 0.82
N LYS A 4 -29.60 -15.18 0.53
CA LYS A 4 -28.57 -14.47 -0.24
C LYS A 4 -27.33 -14.41 0.65
N THR A 5 -26.35 -15.27 0.37
CA THR A 5 -25.00 -15.11 0.87
C THR A 5 -24.44 -13.87 0.17
N ASP A 6 -24.47 -12.74 0.86
CA ASP A 6 -23.76 -11.54 0.44
C ASP A 6 -22.27 -11.88 0.49
N SER A 7 -21.77 -12.41 -0.62
CA SER A 7 -20.34 -12.54 -0.86
C SER A 7 -19.79 -11.13 -0.88
N LYS A 8 -19.37 -10.67 0.30
CA LYS A 8 -18.59 -9.46 0.49
C LYS A 8 -17.30 -9.67 -0.30
N ILE A 9 -17.33 -9.34 -1.58
CA ILE A 9 -16.15 -9.28 -2.43
C ILE A 9 -15.26 -8.28 -1.70
N LEU A 10 -14.18 -8.77 -1.11
CA LEU A 10 -13.11 -7.92 -0.61
C LEU A 10 -12.70 -7.08 -1.81
N SER A 11 -13.10 -5.80 -1.82
CA SER A 11 -12.59 -4.83 -2.78
C SER A 11 -11.08 -5.02 -2.80
N ARG A 12 -10.55 -5.50 -3.93
CA ARG A 12 -9.11 -5.68 -4.06
C ARG A 12 -8.54 -4.28 -4.27
N ASP A 13 -8.11 -3.68 -3.16
CA ASP A 13 -7.41 -2.41 -3.23
C ASP A 13 -6.22 -2.57 -4.19
N SER A 14 -6.22 -1.75 -5.24
CA SER A 14 -5.24 -1.81 -6.32
C SER A 14 -4.21 -0.70 -6.13
N TYR A 15 -2.94 -1.06 -6.25
CA TYR A 15 -1.82 -0.16 -6.00
C TYR A 15 -0.79 -0.24 -7.12
N VAL A 16 -0.22 0.91 -7.47
CA VAL A 16 1.03 0.97 -8.25
C VAL A 16 2.18 1.18 -7.27
N LEU A 17 3.12 0.23 -7.25
CA LEU A 17 4.31 0.27 -6.39
C LEU A 17 5.56 0.57 -7.22
N ARG A 18 6.26 1.65 -6.89
CA ARG A 18 7.58 1.98 -7.45
C ARG A 18 8.64 1.73 -6.39
N ILE A 19 9.56 0.81 -6.64
CA ILE A 19 10.66 0.45 -5.73
C ILE A 19 11.98 0.93 -6.33
N TYR A 20 12.74 1.67 -5.55
CA TYR A 20 14.11 2.09 -5.84
C TYR A 20 15.05 1.37 -4.88
N ARG A 21 16.00 0.63 -5.45
CA ARG A 21 17.12 0.08 -4.68
C ARG A 21 18.11 1.21 -4.40
N ARG A 22 18.49 1.39 -3.14
CA ARG A 22 19.53 2.38 -2.79
C ARG A 22 20.93 1.81 -2.77
N ASP A 23 21.01 0.49 -2.57
CA ASP A 23 22.26 -0.20 -2.34
C ASP A 23 22.26 -1.50 -3.16
N ARG A 24 23.37 -1.71 -3.89
CA ARG A 24 23.54 -2.91 -4.71
C ARG A 24 23.89 -4.12 -3.85
N GLU A 25 24.59 -3.90 -2.74
CA GLU A 25 25.09 -4.94 -1.84
C GLU A 25 24.09 -5.23 -0.71
N ALA A 26 23.17 -4.29 -0.44
CA ALA A 26 22.08 -4.44 0.53
C ALA A 26 20.70 -4.27 -0.16
N PRO A 27 20.17 -5.29 -0.88
CA PRO A 27 18.93 -5.18 -1.66
C PRO A 27 17.67 -4.87 -0.84
N GLU A 28 17.70 -5.14 0.46
CA GLU A 28 16.66 -4.79 1.43
C GLU A 28 16.56 -3.28 1.70
N LYS A 29 17.61 -2.51 1.39
CA LYS A 29 17.58 -1.04 1.49
C LYS A 29 16.81 -0.46 0.31
N ILE A 30 15.49 -0.39 0.49
CA ILE A 30 14.56 0.13 -0.51
C ILE A 30 14.01 1.52 -0.13
N ALA A 31 13.71 2.33 -1.13
CA ALA A 31 12.78 3.45 -1.05
C ALA A 31 11.71 3.27 -2.11
N GLY A 32 10.63 4.02 -2.03
CA GLY A 32 9.66 3.99 -3.08
C GLY A 32 8.46 4.87 -2.86
N THR A 33 7.48 4.67 -3.73
CA THR A 33 6.18 5.30 -3.64
C THR A 33 5.11 4.28 -3.94
N ILE A 34 4.03 4.32 -3.17
CA ILE A 34 2.79 3.63 -3.47
C ILE A 34 1.76 4.64 -3.97
N GLU A 35 0.98 4.25 -4.95
CA GLU A 35 -0.11 5.05 -5.51
C GLU A 35 -1.38 4.21 -5.51
N ILE A 36 -2.45 4.72 -4.89
CA ILE A 36 -3.74 4.04 -4.77
C ILE A 36 -4.54 4.29 -6.05
N VAL A 37 -4.85 3.23 -6.80
CA VAL A 37 -5.47 3.33 -8.13
C VAL A 37 -6.84 4.01 -8.09
N GLU A 38 -7.63 3.76 -7.03
CA GLU A 38 -8.99 4.32 -6.91
C GLU A 38 -9.04 5.67 -6.19
N GLY A 39 -7.97 6.05 -5.47
CA GLY A 39 -7.96 7.23 -4.59
C GLY A 39 -7.06 8.37 -5.06
N GLY A 40 -6.22 8.15 -6.07
CA GLY A 40 -5.27 9.14 -6.58
C GLY A 40 -4.19 9.58 -5.57
N GLY A 41 -4.15 8.99 -4.38
CA GLY A 41 -3.19 9.30 -3.33
C GLY A 41 -1.86 8.61 -3.56
N LYS A 42 -0.76 9.34 -3.33
CA LYS A 42 0.62 8.84 -3.41
C LYS A 42 1.32 8.99 -2.07
N ILE A 43 1.89 7.91 -1.56
CA ILE A 43 2.62 7.87 -0.28
C ILE A 43 4.04 7.38 -0.55
N SER A 44 5.05 8.06 -0.02
CA SER A 44 6.44 7.61 -0.08
C SER A 44 6.76 6.67 1.07
N PHE A 45 7.71 5.76 0.87
CA PHE A 45 8.30 4.95 1.93
C PHE A 45 9.81 4.89 1.79
N THR A 46 10.50 4.69 2.90
CA THR A 46 11.96 4.70 3.03
C THR A 46 12.52 3.38 3.57
N ASN A 47 11.68 2.39 3.83
CA ASN A 47 12.10 1.05 4.19
C ASN A 47 10.92 0.08 4.02
N PHE A 48 11.20 -1.21 4.15
CA PHE A 48 10.19 -2.25 4.01
C PHE A 48 9.13 -2.21 5.12
N ASP A 49 9.51 -1.85 6.35
CA ASP A 49 8.56 -1.77 7.46
C ASP A 49 7.54 -0.65 7.27
N GLU A 50 7.97 0.50 6.75
CA GLU A 50 7.10 1.62 6.38
C GLU A 50 6.13 1.21 5.27
N LEU A 51 6.61 0.52 4.24
CA LEU A 51 5.73 -0.05 3.20
C LEU A 51 4.69 -1.01 3.80
N LYS A 52 5.11 -1.92 4.69
CA LYS A 52 4.21 -2.86 5.37
C LYS A 52 3.15 -2.14 6.19
N ASN A 53 3.53 -1.09 6.91
CA ASN A 53 2.60 -0.26 7.67
C ASN A 53 1.58 0.42 6.75
N ILE A 54 2.03 1.00 5.64
CA ILE A 54 1.14 1.63 4.65
C ILE A 54 0.16 0.62 4.02
N LEU A 55 0.58 -0.63 3.79
CA LEU A 55 -0.27 -1.68 3.19
C LEU A 55 -1.24 -2.33 4.19
N THR A 56 -0.91 -2.31 5.49
CA THR A 56 -1.74 -2.94 6.54
C THR A 56 -2.72 -1.97 7.18
N GLN A 57 -2.38 -0.68 7.21
CA GLN A 57 -3.33 0.38 7.50
C GLN A 57 -4.14 0.60 6.22
N LYS A 58 -5.42 0.19 6.20
CA LYS A 58 -6.34 0.47 5.08
C LYS A 58 -6.15 1.93 4.66
N GLY A 59 -5.65 2.14 3.44
CA GLY A 59 -5.08 3.40 2.98
C GLY A 59 -6.01 4.60 3.18
N HIS A 60 -5.96 5.21 4.36
CA HIS A 60 -6.56 6.50 4.62
C HIS A 60 -5.42 7.53 4.63
N PRO A 61 -5.25 8.28 3.53
CA PRO A 61 -4.13 9.19 3.33
C PRO A 61 -4.02 10.28 4.42
N ASP A 62 -5.07 10.50 5.21
CA ASP A 62 -5.11 11.47 6.31
C ASP A 62 -4.42 11.03 7.60
N SER A 63 -3.95 9.78 7.68
CA SER A 63 -3.37 9.20 8.92
C SER A 63 -1.88 9.52 9.10
N PHE A 64 -1.21 10.02 8.06
CA PHE A 64 0.18 10.47 8.12
C PHE A 64 0.24 11.99 8.27
N LYS A 65 -0.06 12.49 9.47
CA LYS A 65 0.40 13.82 9.90
C LYS A 65 1.67 13.62 10.72
N GLY A 66 2.81 13.84 10.07
CA GLY A 66 4.07 14.11 10.76
C GLY A 66 4.05 15.49 11.41
#